data_AF-A0A8J3P5H5-F1
#
_entry.id   AF-A0A8J3P5H5-F1
#
_cell.length_a   1.000
_cell.length_b   1.000
_cell.length_c   1.000
_cell.angle_alpha   90.00
_cell.angle_beta   90.00
_cell.angle_gamma   90.00
#
_symmetry.space_group_name_H-M   'P 1'
#
loop_
_entity.id
_entity.type
_entity.pdbx_description
1 polymer ?
#
loop_
_entity_poly.entity_id
_entity_poly.type
_entity_poly.pdbx_seq_one_letter_code
_entity_poly.pdbx_strand_id
1 'polypeptide(L)'
;MRPAVILCGMDDGDSHDAMRRALAWSAHPISVAGLALLLANDHLFKAWQPGPVTGKLSDVAGMLMFPPLLAVLVAAVVPRVPARALAVGALAATAAGFAFVKATAYGAQLASQAWSLVNEPSLVRADVTDLLALPALALCRWAWQRTARRPAPSRGTARLVRGALLLPVALLATTATTASPQRGPEAILLHEDGGRVVLGVNGRSDVEWAVSADDGLTWTALDREPDSATALQASRQDCAGSACYRVVTGGLRVESSADGGVTWQTAWEISGSQLAKLTEAYERRGLFGPTGEPTGDLMSFALVVREVGNGHVVLVANGRDGILRRGADGQWTRLGSWQGGVLEPPPALA
;
A
#
# COMPACT_ATOMS: atom_id res chain seq x y z
N MET A 1 60.59 -9.82 -36.57
CA MET A 1 59.13 -10.06 -36.50
C MET A 1 58.67 -9.90 -35.06
N ARG A 2 57.94 -8.83 -34.76
CA ARG A 2 57.09 -8.67 -33.56
C ARG A 2 55.78 -8.07 -34.05
N PRO A 3 54.61 -8.61 -33.68
CA PRO A 3 53.35 -8.13 -34.22
C PRO A 3 53.02 -6.77 -33.61
N ALA A 4 52.62 -5.83 -34.46
CA ALA A 4 52.00 -4.59 -34.04
C ALA A 4 50.60 -4.93 -33.51
N VAL A 5 50.42 -4.85 -32.20
CA VAL A 5 49.10 -4.89 -31.57
C VAL A 5 48.43 -3.55 -31.87
N ILE A 6 47.47 -3.55 -32.81
CA ILE A 6 46.54 -2.45 -33.00
C ILE A 6 45.57 -2.49 -31.82
N LEU A 7 45.93 -1.82 -30.73
CA LEU A 7 44.98 -1.41 -29.70
C LEU A 7 44.15 -0.27 -30.31
N CYS A 8 43.02 -0.63 -30.92
CA CYS A 8 42.02 0.31 -31.37
C CYS A 8 41.41 0.97 -30.13
N GLY A 9 41.94 2.14 -29.75
CA GLY A 9 41.35 3.00 -28.74
C GLY A 9 40.05 3.63 -29.26
N MET A 10 38.95 2.91 -29.12
CA MET A 10 37.58 3.43 -29.18
C MET A 10 36.96 3.21 -27.81
N ASP A 11 37.07 4.14 -26.84
CA ASP A 11 36.46 3.81 -25.52
C ASP A 11 35.92 4.95 -24.64
N ASP A 12 36.11 6.24 -25.00
CA ASP A 12 35.47 7.34 -24.24
C ASP A 12 34.30 8.02 -24.98
N GLY A 13 34.36 8.06 -26.31
CA GLY A 13 33.38 8.77 -27.15
C GLY A 13 31.97 8.17 -27.10
N ASP A 14 31.86 6.85 -27.19
CA ASP A 14 30.56 6.14 -27.21
C ASP A 14 29.85 6.19 -25.85
N SER A 15 30.62 6.13 -24.76
CA SER A 15 30.09 6.22 -23.40
C SER A 15 29.46 7.57 -23.10
N HIS A 16 30.14 8.64 -23.52
CA HIS A 16 29.60 9.99 -23.43
C HIS A 16 28.39 10.20 -24.35
N ASP A 17 28.32 9.51 -25.50
CA ASP A 17 27.18 9.62 -26.42
C ASP A 17 25.91 8.95 -25.87
N ALA A 18 26.02 7.76 -25.28
CA ALA A 18 24.89 7.03 -24.70
C ALA A 18 24.22 7.83 -23.56
N MET A 19 25.02 8.33 -22.61
CA MET A 19 24.53 9.18 -21.52
C MET A 19 23.90 10.48 -22.04
N ARG A 20 24.54 11.15 -23.01
CA ARG A 20 23.99 12.39 -23.60
C ARG A 20 22.65 12.17 -24.27
N ARG A 21 22.50 11.06 -25.02
CA ARG A 21 21.23 10.73 -25.68
C ARG A 21 20.15 10.32 -24.69
N ALA A 22 20.49 9.58 -23.63
CA ALA A 22 19.55 9.25 -22.56
C ALA A 22 19.04 10.51 -21.85
N LEU A 23 19.94 11.45 -21.52
CA LEU A 23 19.58 12.75 -20.96
C LEU A 23 18.70 13.56 -21.92
N ALA A 24 19.04 13.62 -23.21
CA ALA A 24 18.23 14.30 -24.21
C ALA A 24 16.83 13.67 -24.34
N TRP A 25 16.72 12.34 -24.23
CA TRP A 25 15.45 11.63 -24.23
C TRP A 25 14.61 11.95 -22.99
N SER A 26 15.20 11.96 -21.80
CA SER A 26 14.50 12.39 -20.57
C SER A 26 14.03 13.86 -20.62
N ALA A 27 14.76 14.71 -21.35
CA ALA A 27 14.40 16.11 -21.59
C ALA A 27 13.27 16.29 -22.62
N HIS A 28 12.93 15.23 -23.36
CA HIS A 28 12.00 15.35 -24.47
C HIS A 28 10.62 15.77 -23.94
N PRO A 29 9.88 16.66 -24.63
CA PRO A 29 8.58 17.15 -24.15
C PRO A 29 7.59 16.04 -23.76
N ILE A 30 7.62 14.89 -24.45
CA ILE A 30 6.80 13.72 -24.12
C ILE A 30 7.16 13.13 -22.76
N SER A 31 8.45 12.97 -22.46
CA SER A 31 8.91 12.38 -21.20
C SER A 31 8.66 13.34 -20.03
N VAL A 32 8.86 14.65 -20.27
CA VAL A 32 8.51 15.70 -19.31
C VAL A 32 7.00 15.78 -19.09
N ALA A 33 6.18 15.65 -20.14
CA ALA A 33 4.73 15.61 -20.02
C ALA A 33 4.27 14.35 -19.26
N GLY A 34 4.89 13.19 -19.49
CA GLY A 34 4.65 11.98 -18.71
C GLY A 34 4.96 12.19 -17.23
N LEU A 35 6.10 12.81 -16.91
CA LEU A 35 6.44 13.14 -15.54
C LEU A 35 5.46 14.14 -14.90
N ALA A 36 5.14 15.22 -15.60
CA ALA A 36 4.20 16.23 -15.12
C ALA A 36 2.81 15.65 -14.91
N LEU A 37 2.36 14.77 -15.81
CA LEU A 37 1.12 14.02 -15.67
C LEU A 37 1.17 13.10 -14.46
N LEU A 38 2.26 12.37 -14.24
CA LEU A 38 2.42 11.51 -13.07
C LEU A 38 2.32 12.31 -11.77
N LEU A 39 3.05 13.42 -11.67
CA LEU A 39 3.04 14.28 -10.48
C LEU A 39 1.67 14.93 -10.24
N ALA A 40 1.07 15.52 -11.27
CA ALA A 40 -0.24 16.13 -11.15
C ALA A 40 -1.32 15.09 -10.83
N ASN A 41 -1.24 13.90 -11.43
CA ASN A 41 -2.18 12.83 -11.17
C ASN A 41 -2.05 12.27 -9.77
N ASP A 42 -0.83 12.00 -9.31
CA ASP A 42 -0.60 11.37 -8.01
C ASP A 42 -0.81 12.34 -6.84
N HIS A 43 -0.54 13.63 -7.02
CA HIS A 43 -0.67 14.62 -5.95
C HIS A 43 -1.95 15.46 -5.99
N LEU A 44 -2.58 15.65 -7.16
CA LEU A 44 -3.78 16.49 -7.30
C LEU A 44 -5.00 15.65 -7.68
N PHE A 45 -4.95 14.90 -8.78
CA PHE A 45 -6.15 14.24 -9.30
C PHE A 45 -6.59 13.05 -8.46
N LYS A 46 -5.66 12.23 -7.98
CA LYS A 46 -5.97 11.16 -7.01
C LYS A 46 -6.46 11.71 -5.68
N ALA A 47 -6.00 12.90 -5.28
CA ALA A 47 -6.46 13.56 -4.06
C ALA A 47 -7.90 14.11 -4.19
N TRP A 48 -8.32 14.49 -5.41
CA TRP A 48 -9.64 15.06 -5.65
C TRP A 48 -10.69 14.01 -6.08
N GLN A 49 -10.32 13.07 -6.95
CA GLN A 49 -11.23 12.02 -7.45
C GLN A 49 -10.46 10.71 -7.71
N PRO A 50 -10.29 9.85 -6.68
CA PRO A 50 -9.70 8.54 -6.87
C PRO A 50 -10.61 7.65 -7.74
N GLY A 51 -10.01 6.87 -8.63
CA GLY A 51 -10.78 5.98 -9.50
C GLY A 51 -9.95 5.23 -10.53
N PRO A 52 -10.56 4.31 -11.30
CA PRO A 52 -9.87 3.50 -12.29
C PRO A 52 -9.19 4.33 -13.39
N VAL A 53 -9.70 5.54 -13.65
CA VAL A 53 -9.13 6.47 -14.63
C VAL A 53 -7.78 7.03 -14.16
N THR A 54 -7.67 7.45 -12.90
CA THR A 54 -6.41 8.01 -12.37
C THR A 54 -5.33 6.93 -12.20
N GLY A 55 -5.73 5.68 -11.94
CA GLY A 55 -4.83 4.51 -12.01
C GLY A 55 -4.22 4.36 -13.41
N LYS A 56 -5.06 4.30 -14.45
CA LYS A 56 -4.61 4.11 -15.85
C LYS A 56 -3.80 5.29 -16.39
N LEU A 57 -4.11 6.52 -15.96
CA LEU A 57 -3.30 7.69 -16.27
C LEU A 57 -1.89 7.59 -15.70
N SER A 58 -1.74 7.04 -14.48
CA SER A 58 -0.42 6.80 -13.87
C SER A 58 0.37 5.78 -14.66
N ASP A 59 -0.28 4.71 -15.12
CA ASP A 59 0.36 3.67 -15.92
C ASP A 59 0.85 4.24 -17.27
N VAL A 60 0.02 5.02 -17.97
CA VAL A 60 0.41 5.71 -19.21
C VAL A 60 1.56 6.68 -18.96
N ALA A 61 1.49 7.49 -17.89
CA ALA A 61 2.53 8.42 -17.50
C ALA A 61 3.87 7.70 -17.23
N GLY A 62 3.81 6.57 -16.52
CA GLY A 62 4.93 5.69 -16.27
C GLY A 62 5.58 5.19 -17.56
N MET A 63 4.80 4.74 -18.54
CA MET A 63 5.34 4.27 -19.84
C MET A 63 6.09 5.36 -20.62
N LEU A 64 5.77 6.64 -20.41
CA LEU A 64 6.43 7.76 -21.06
C LEU A 64 7.72 8.22 -20.35
N MET A 65 7.83 7.97 -19.04
CA MET A 65 8.90 8.49 -18.18
C MET A 65 9.91 7.42 -17.73
N PHE A 66 9.47 6.19 -17.44
CA PHE A 66 10.37 5.14 -16.93
C PHE A 66 11.45 4.70 -17.92
N PRO A 67 11.18 4.49 -19.23
CA PRO A 67 12.23 4.09 -20.16
C PRO A 67 13.41 5.07 -20.26
N PRO A 68 13.22 6.40 -20.42
CA PRO A 68 14.35 7.33 -20.43
C PRO A 68 15.05 7.43 -19.07
N LEU A 69 14.33 7.35 -17.95
CA LEU A 69 14.93 7.31 -16.61
C LEU A 69 15.85 6.09 -16.46
N LEU A 70 15.34 4.89 -16.79
CA LEU A 70 16.11 3.66 -16.74
C LEU A 70 17.34 3.71 -17.65
N ALA A 71 17.21 4.30 -18.84
CA ALA A 71 18.33 4.50 -19.74
C ALA A 71 19.42 5.41 -19.13
N VAL A 72 19.05 6.50 -18.45
CA VAL A 72 20.02 7.37 -17.76
C VAL A 72 20.72 6.61 -16.63
N LEU A 73 19.99 5.86 -15.81
CA LEU A 73 20.56 5.08 -14.71
C LEU A 73 21.53 4.01 -15.22
N VAL A 74 21.14 3.25 -16.23
CA VAL A 74 21.99 2.20 -16.81
C VAL A 74 23.22 2.82 -17.49
N ALA A 75 23.09 3.94 -18.20
CA ALA A 75 24.24 4.63 -18.79
C ALA A 75 25.22 5.18 -17.74
N ALA A 76 24.74 5.49 -16.52
CA ALA A 76 25.60 5.95 -15.43
C ALA A 76 26.45 4.81 -14.84
N VAL A 77 25.90 3.60 -14.81
CA VAL A 77 26.56 2.41 -14.22
C VAL A 77 27.35 1.62 -15.26
N VAL A 78 26.84 1.53 -16.48
CA VAL A 78 27.41 0.77 -17.59
C VAL A 78 27.73 1.75 -18.73
N PRO A 79 28.88 2.45 -18.67
CA PRO A 79 29.19 3.52 -19.60
C PRO A 79 29.32 3.02 -21.05
N ARG A 80 29.78 1.78 -21.27
CA ARG A 80 30.08 1.24 -22.61
C ARG A 80 28.88 0.69 -23.40
N VAL A 81 27.65 0.96 -22.98
CA VAL A 81 26.46 0.42 -23.69
C VAL A 81 26.13 1.27 -24.91
N PRO A 82 26.01 0.68 -26.12
CA PRO A 82 25.62 1.43 -27.30
C PRO A 82 24.21 2.01 -27.14
N ALA A 83 24.04 3.28 -27.48
CA ALA A 83 22.84 4.06 -27.19
C ALA A 83 21.52 3.43 -27.71
N ARG A 84 21.59 2.72 -28.85
CA ARG A 84 20.44 2.00 -29.40
C ARG A 84 20.07 0.76 -28.59
N ALA A 85 21.06 0.00 -28.13
CA ALA A 85 20.81 -1.16 -27.27
C ALA A 85 20.28 -0.71 -25.91
N LEU A 86 20.82 0.38 -25.36
CA LEU A 86 20.32 1.01 -24.14
C LEU A 86 18.83 1.37 -24.26
N ALA A 87 18.43 2.05 -25.34
CA ALA A 87 17.04 2.46 -25.53
C ALA A 87 16.09 1.27 -25.74
N VAL A 88 16.49 0.27 -26.53
CA VAL A 88 15.70 -0.96 -26.74
C VAL A 88 15.58 -1.74 -25.43
N GLY A 89 16.69 -1.90 -24.70
CA GLY A 89 16.73 -2.58 -23.41
C GLY A 89 15.83 -1.89 -22.39
N ALA A 90 15.90 -0.57 -22.28
CA ALA A 90 15.06 0.19 -21.34
C ALA A 90 13.57 0.09 -21.67
N LEU A 91 13.19 0.17 -22.96
CA LEU A 91 11.79 -0.03 -23.39
C LEU A 91 11.31 -1.45 -23.10
N ALA A 92 12.11 -2.47 -23.44
CA ALA A 92 11.75 -3.87 -23.24
C ALA A 92 11.67 -4.22 -21.76
N ALA A 93 12.62 -3.78 -20.94
CA ALA A 93 12.62 -3.97 -19.50
C ALA A 93 11.42 -3.29 -18.83
N THR A 94 11.09 -2.06 -19.24
CA THR A 94 9.89 -1.36 -18.74
C THR A 94 8.62 -2.13 -19.11
N ALA A 95 8.48 -2.56 -20.37
CA ALA A 95 7.32 -3.32 -20.82
C ALA A 95 7.17 -4.65 -20.06
N ALA A 96 8.26 -5.41 -19.94
CA ALA A 96 8.27 -6.71 -19.29
C ALA A 96 8.01 -6.58 -17.78
N GLY A 97 8.67 -5.64 -17.10
CA GLY A 97 8.47 -5.37 -15.68
C GLY A 97 7.03 -4.93 -15.39
N PHE A 98 6.50 -3.99 -16.19
CA PHE A 98 5.12 -3.54 -16.06
C PHE A 98 4.11 -4.68 -16.28
N ALA A 99 4.29 -5.46 -17.36
CA ALA A 99 3.42 -6.59 -17.65
C ALA A 99 3.48 -7.65 -16.55
N PHE A 100 4.67 -7.96 -16.02
CA PHE A 100 4.83 -8.90 -14.93
C PHE A 100 4.10 -8.42 -13.65
N VAL A 101 4.25 -7.16 -13.28
CA VAL A 101 3.58 -6.56 -12.10
C VAL A 101 2.07 -6.54 -12.27
N LYS A 102 1.56 -6.18 -13.45
CA LYS A 102 0.12 -6.03 -13.70
C LYS A 102 -0.60 -7.34 -14.01
N ALA A 103 0.09 -8.34 -14.58
CA ALA A 103 -0.53 -9.61 -14.97
C ALA A 103 -0.39 -10.72 -13.92
N THR A 104 0.47 -10.57 -12.90
CA THR A 104 0.72 -11.64 -11.93
C THR A 104 0.56 -11.15 -10.49
N ALA A 105 -0.09 -11.97 -9.65
CA ALA A 105 -0.24 -11.68 -8.22
C ALA A 105 1.12 -11.59 -7.51
N TYR A 106 2.07 -12.44 -7.90
CA TYR A 106 3.43 -12.42 -7.35
C TYR A 106 4.19 -11.14 -7.73
N GLY A 107 4.10 -10.70 -8.99
CA GLY A 107 4.71 -9.44 -9.43
C GLY A 107 4.10 -8.22 -8.71
N ALA A 108 2.78 -8.21 -8.54
CA ALA A 108 2.08 -7.20 -7.76
C ALA A 108 2.51 -7.19 -6.29
N GLN A 109 2.68 -8.35 -5.67
CA GLN A 109 3.17 -8.48 -4.29
C GLN A 109 4.61 -7.98 -4.14
N LEU A 110 5.52 -8.37 -5.03
CA LEU A 110 6.90 -7.89 -5.02
C LEU A 110 6.96 -6.37 -5.22
N ALA A 111 6.17 -5.82 -6.15
CA ALA A 111 6.08 -4.39 -6.36
C ALA A 111 5.53 -3.66 -5.12
N SER A 112 4.54 -4.26 -4.45
CA SER A 112 3.98 -3.74 -3.20
C SER A 112 5.04 -3.70 -2.09
N GLN A 113 5.79 -4.78 -1.91
CA GLN A 113 6.89 -4.86 -0.95
C GLN A 113 7.99 -3.85 -1.27
N ALA A 114 8.44 -3.77 -2.53
CA ALA A 114 9.46 -2.83 -2.96
C ALA A 114 9.03 -1.38 -2.75
N TRP A 115 7.77 -1.03 -3.04
CA TRP A 115 7.26 0.32 -2.79
C TRP A 115 7.10 0.63 -1.30
N SER A 116 6.74 -0.37 -0.50
CA SER A 116 6.62 -0.25 0.95
C SER A 116 7.98 -0.05 1.66
N LEU A 117 9.10 -0.23 0.95
CA LEU A 117 10.44 0.13 1.46
C LEU A 117 10.75 1.63 1.35
N VAL A 118 10.07 2.32 0.43
CA VAL A 118 10.36 3.72 0.08
C VAL A 118 9.20 4.65 0.44
N ASN A 119 8.01 4.11 0.68
CA ASN A 119 6.78 4.76 1.12
C ASN A 119 6.06 3.88 2.16
N GLU A 120 5.01 4.38 2.82
CA GLU A 120 4.04 3.60 3.63
C GLU A 120 3.50 2.36 2.86
N PRO A 121 2.84 1.38 3.53
CA PRO A 121 2.34 0.15 2.92
C PRO A 121 1.57 0.44 1.63
N SER A 122 2.21 0.14 0.51
CA SER A 122 1.71 0.44 -0.82
C SER A 122 1.19 -0.84 -1.43
N LEU A 123 -0.12 -0.91 -1.67
CA LEU A 123 -0.74 -2.06 -2.30
C LEU A 123 -0.83 -1.86 -3.82
N VAL A 124 -0.01 -2.60 -4.56
CA VAL A 124 -0.09 -2.71 -6.02
C VAL A 124 -1.00 -3.89 -6.34
N ARG A 125 -2.07 -3.65 -7.13
CA ARG A 125 -2.97 -4.71 -7.61
C ARG A 125 -2.57 -5.18 -9.00
N ALA A 126 -2.70 -6.49 -9.22
CA ALA A 126 -2.66 -7.06 -10.56
C ALA A 126 -3.99 -6.77 -11.27
N ASP A 127 -3.96 -5.96 -12.31
CA ASP A 127 -5.08 -5.69 -13.22
C ASP A 127 -4.59 -5.81 -14.67
N VAL A 128 -5.05 -6.84 -15.37
CA VAL A 128 -4.66 -7.12 -16.76
C VAL A 128 -5.13 -5.99 -17.69
N THR A 129 -6.18 -5.25 -17.34
CA THR A 129 -6.65 -4.13 -18.16
C THR A 129 -5.67 -2.95 -18.19
N ASP A 130 -4.73 -2.90 -17.25
CA ASP A 130 -3.67 -1.87 -17.24
C ASP A 130 -2.63 -2.11 -18.34
N LEU A 131 -2.58 -3.30 -18.96
CA LEU A 131 -1.75 -3.56 -20.14
C LEU A 131 -2.14 -2.67 -21.34
N LEU A 132 -3.33 -2.05 -21.31
CA LEU A 132 -3.74 -1.01 -22.25
C LEU A 132 -2.85 0.24 -22.21
N ALA A 133 -1.98 0.39 -21.19
CA ALA A 133 -0.97 1.44 -21.15
C ALA A 133 0.25 1.15 -22.05
N LEU A 134 0.54 -0.12 -22.39
CA LEU A 134 1.72 -0.50 -23.18
C LEU A 134 1.85 0.20 -24.54
N PRO A 135 0.78 0.49 -25.29
CA PRO A 135 0.86 1.29 -26.52
C PRO A 135 1.52 2.67 -26.34
N ALA A 136 1.47 3.26 -25.14
CA ALA A 136 2.17 4.52 -24.85
C ALA A 136 3.70 4.40 -25.02
N LEU A 137 4.28 3.19 -24.92
CA LEU A 137 5.70 2.94 -25.22
C LEU A 137 6.04 3.21 -26.70
N ALA A 138 5.07 3.12 -27.62
CA ALA A 138 5.30 3.51 -29.01
C ALA A 138 5.59 5.01 -29.13
N LEU A 139 4.88 5.83 -28.35
CA LEU A 139 5.10 7.28 -28.26
C LEU A 139 6.44 7.59 -27.57
N CYS A 140 6.80 6.82 -26.54
CA CYS A 140 8.10 6.92 -25.87
C CYS A 140 9.26 6.56 -26.83
N ARG A 141 9.11 5.50 -27.62
CA ARG A 141 10.06 5.10 -28.67
C ARG A 141 10.17 6.15 -29.77
N TRP A 142 9.05 6.77 -30.16
CA TRP A 142 9.05 7.87 -31.11
C TRP A 142 9.84 9.07 -30.58
N ALA A 143 9.66 9.42 -29.29
CA ALA A 143 10.44 10.47 -28.63
C ALA A 143 11.95 10.19 -28.72
N TRP A 144 12.38 8.96 -28.42
CA TRP A 144 13.78 8.52 -28.59
C TRP A 144 14.28 8.69 -30.02
N GLN A 145 13.50 8.26 -31.03
CA GLN A 145 13.89 8.39 -32.43
C GLN A 145 14.05 9.85 -32.86
N ARG A 146 13.27 10.76 -32.27
CA ARG A 146 13.37 12.21 -32.53
C ARG A 146 14.56 12.85 -31.83
N THR A 147 14.94 12.38 -30.65
CA THR A 147 16.15 12.87 -29.96
C THR A 147 17.42 12.38 -30.66
N ALA A 148 17.42 11.17 -31.21
CA ALA A 148 18.54 10.64 -31.99
C ALA A 148 18.89 11.45 -33.24
N ARG A 149 17.98 12.32 -33.71
CA ARG A 149 18.13 13.19 -34.89
C ARG A 149 18.44 14.65 -34.55
N ARG A 150 18.54 15.02 -33.26
CA ARG A 150 18.76 16.41 -32.83
C ARG A 150 20.14 16.58 -32.18
N PRO A 151 20.79 17.75 -32.38
CA PRO A 151 22.06 18.05 -31.72
C PRO A 151 21.88 18.16 -30.19
N ALA A 152 23.01 17.97 -29.48
CA ALA A 152 23.03 17.81 -28.03
C ALA A 152 22.32 18.95 -27.27
N PRO A 153 21.65 18.63 -26.14
CA PRO A 153 20.95 19.63 -25.33
C PRO A 153 21.90 20.71 -24.80
N SER A 154 21.43 21.97 -24.81
CA SER A 154 22.16 23.11 -24.24
C SER A 154 22.38 22.93 -22.73
N ARG A 155 23.36 23.66 -22.15
CA ARG A 155 23.61 23.65 -20.69
C ARG A 155 22.37 23.94 -19.85
N GLY A 156 21.43 24.75 -20.37
CA GLY A 156 20.15 25.04 -19.71
C GLY A 156 19.21 23.82 -19.70
N THR A 157 19.16 23.08 -20.80
CA THR A 157 18.37 21.85 -20.92
C THR A 157 18.90 20.74 -20.00
N ALA A 158 20.22 20.63 -19.82
CA ALA A 158 20.81 19.69 -18.86
C ALA A 158 20.47 20.03 -17.40
N ARG A 159 20.35 21.32 -17.05
CA ARG A 159 19.84 21.75 -15.74
C ARG A 159 18.36 21.42 -15.57
N LEU A 160 17.54 21.61 -16.60
CA LEU A 160 16.12 21.22 -16.59
C LEU A 160 15.93 19.71 -16.44
N VAL A 161 16.78 18.88 -17.06
CA VAL A 161 16.77 17.42 -16.90
C VAL A 161 17.17 17.01 -15.50
N ARG A 162 18.22 17.61 -14.93
CA ARG A 162 18.59 17.38 -13.53
C ARG A 162 17.46 17.80 -12.59
N GLY A 163 16.78 18.91 -12.87
CA GLY A 163 15.54 19.29 -12.17
C GLY A 163 14.45 18.22 -12.34
N ALA A 164 14.11 17.84 -13.57
CA ALA A 164 13.08 16.83 -13.84
C ALA A 164 13.39 15.44 -13.27
N LEU A 165 14.67 15.09 -13.03
CA LEU A 165 15.06 13.82 -12.41
C LEU A 165 15.16 13.90 -10.89
N LEU A 166 15.78 14.97 -10.37
CA LEU A 166 16.04 15.13 -8.95
C LEU A 166 14.82 15.67 -8.20
N LEU A 167 14.00 16.50 -8.83
CA LEU A 167 12.84 17.13 -8.18
C LEU A 167 11.73 16.11 -7.86
N PRO A 168 11.38 15.12 -8.71
CA PRO A 168 10.43 14.08 -8.35
C PRO A 168 10.99 13.10 -7.33
N VAL A 169 12.28 12.75 -7.41
CA VAL A 169 12.94 11.90 -6.40
C VAL A 169 12.99 12.63 -5.05
N ALA A 170 13.32 13.93 -5.06
CA ALA A 170 13.29 14.78 -3.89
C ALA A 170 11.85 15.00 -3.41
N LEU A 171 10.86 15.18 -4.29
CA LEU A 171 9.46 15.28 -3.93
C LEU A 171 9.00 14.00 -3.25
N LEU A 172 9.22 12.83 -3.87
CA LEU A 172 8.93 11.52 -3.29
C LEU A 172 9.61 11.34 -1.93
N ALA A 173 10.88 11.74 -1.79
CA ALA A 173 11.60 11.72 -0.52
C ALA A 173 11.05 12.71 0.52
N THR A 174 10.57 13.89 0.11
CA THR A 174 9.96 14.88 1.00
C THR A 174 8.50 14.57 1.32
N THR A 175 7.77 13.92 0.42
CA THR A 175 6.38 13.49 0.62
C THR A 175 6.30 12.20 1.41
N ALA A 176 7.37 11.38 1.44
CA ALA A 176 7.53 10.30 2.40
C ALA A 176 7.46 10.80 3.86
N THR A 177 7.69 12.11 4.10
CA THR A 177 7.55 12.76 5.41
C THR A 177 6.25 13.54 5.62
N THR A 178 5.34 13.61 4.64
CA THR A 178 4.11 14.39 4.80
C THR A 178 2.87 13.52 4.72
N ALA A 179 2.31 13.29 5.90
CA ALA A 179 0.94 12.86 6.17
C ALA A 179 0.54 11.53 5.54
N SER A 180 0.72 10.44 6.30
CA SER A 180 -0.21 9.32 6.24
C SER A 180 -1.63 9.88 6.20
N PRO A 181 -2.47 9.50 5.23
CA PRO A 181 -3.89 9.83 5.31
C PRO A 181 -4.35 9.34 6.67
N GLN A 182 -4.89 10.25 7.49
CA GLN A 182 -5.21 10.06 8.89
C GLN A 182 -5.86 8.68 9.09
N ARG A 183 -5.08 7.67 9.52
CA ARG A 183 -5.64 6.39 9.95
C ARG A 183 -6.32 6.72 11.26
N GLY A 184 -7.65 6.67 11.26
CA GLY A 184 -8.43 6.73 12.48
C GLY A 184 -8.16 5.50 13.34
N PRO A 185 -8.62 5.50 14.60
CA PRO A 185 -8.41 4.38 15.52
C PRO A 185 -8.90 3.07 14.90
N GLU A 186 -8.05 2.05 14.89
CA GLU A 186 -8.36 0.71 14.38
C GLU A 186 -7.98 -0.34 15.43
N ALA A 187 -8.98 -1.06 15.95
CA ALA A 187 -8.77 -2.18 16.85
C ALA A 187 -8.22 -3.37 16.05
N ILE A 188 -6.94 -3.68 16.25
CA ILE A 188 -6.23 -4.70 15.46
C ILE A 188 -5.80 -5.92 16.29
N LEU A 189 -5.73 -5.76 17.61
CA LEU A 189 -5.15 -6.79 18.46
C LEU A 189 -5.95 -6.96 19.76
N LEU A 190 -6.20 -8.22 20.10
CA LEU A 190 -6.69 -8.65 21.41
C LEU A 190 -5.83 -9.81 21.89
N HIS A 191 -5.49 -9.78 23.17
CA HIS A 191 -4.74 -10.85 23.81
C HIS A 191 -5.11 -10.97 25.29
N GLU A 192 -5.00 -12.18 25.83
CA GLU A 192 -5.15 -12.41 27.26
C GLU A 192 -3.77 -12.44 27.94
N ASP A 193 -3.55 -11.54 28.90
CA ASP A 193 -2.34 -11.46 29.72
C ASP A 193 -2.70 -11.44 31.21
N GLY A 194 -2.39 -12.53 31.91
CA GLY A 194 -2.61 -12.66 33.35
C GLY A 194 -4.07 -12.50 33.77
N GLY A 195 -5.02 -13.05 32.99
CA GLY A 195 -6.47 -12.97 33.25
C GLY A 195 -7.10 -11.62 32.90
N ARG A 196 -6.35 -10.73 32.25
CA ARG A 196 -6.83 -9.45 31.71
C ARG A 196 -6.76 -9.48 30.19
N VAL A 197 -7.63 -8.72 29.55
CA VAL A 197 -7.63 -8.59 28.10
C VAL A 197 -6.93 -7.29 27.73
N VAL A 198 -5.90 -7.40 26.90
CA VAL A 198 -5.15 -6.28 26.34
C VAL A 198 -5.64 -6.01 24.93
N LEU A 199 -5.89 -4.74 24.62
CA LEU A 199 -6.29 -4.22 23.33
C LEU A 199 -5.16 -3.36 22.76
N GLY A 200 -4.81 -3.62 21.50
CA GLY A 200 -3.95 -2.75 20.70
C GLY A 200 -4.76 -2.04 19.62
N VAL A 201 -4.66 -0.72 19.57
CA VAL A 201 -5.37 0.15 18.62
C VAL A 201 -4.36 0.96 17.83
N ASN A 202 -4.38 0.87 16.50
CA ASN A 202 -3.59 1.76 15.68
C ASN A 202 -4.13 3.19 15.81
N GLY A 203 -3.38 4.08 16.45
CA GLY A 203 -3.68 5.50 16.54
C GLY A 203 -3.09 6.31 15.39
N ARG A 204 -3.08 7.65 15.55
CA ARG A 204 -2.58 8.58 14.50
C ARG A 204 -1.08 8.50 14.27
N SER A 205 -0.32 8.13 15.29
CA SER A 205 1.14 8.23 15.32
C SER A 205 1.81 7.09 16.08
N ASP A 206 1.05 6.35 16.89
CA ASP A 206 1.53 5.23 17.68
C ASP A 206 0.36 4.26 17.98
N VAL A 207 0.66 3.10 18.53
CA VAL A 207 -0.34 2.16 19.03
C VAL A 207 -0.82 2.62 20.40
N GLU A 208 -2.12 2.85 20.53
CA GLU A 208 -2.76 3.05 21.83
C GLU A 208 -3.06 1.69 22.46
N TRP A 209 -2.74 1.56 23.74
CA TRP A 209 -2.93 0.34 24.51
C TRP A 209 -4.02 0.55 25.55
N ALA A 210 -4.91 -0.44 25.67
CA ALA A 210 -5.90 -0.47 26.72
C ALA A 210 -5.98 -1.87 27.34
N VAL A 211 -6.41 -1.93 28.60
CA VAL A 211 -6.61 -3.18 29.33
C VAL A 211 -7.99 -3.23 29.93
N SER A 212 -8.58 -4.42 29.92
CA SER A 212 -9.82 -4.74 30.62
C SER A 212 -9.58 -5.87 31.61
N ALA A 213 -10.01 -5.68 32.85
CA ALA A 213 -9.98 -6.69 33.91
C ALA A 213 -11.34 -7.39 34.11
N ASP A 214 -12.36 -6.98 33.35
CA ASP A 214 -13.77 -7.37 33.53
C ASP A 214 -14.42 -7.81 32.22
N ASP A 215 -13.67 -8.56 31.41
CA ASP A 215 -14.16 -9.20 30.18
C ASP A 215 -14.68 -8.19 29.13
N GLY A 216 -14.01 -7.05 29.03
CA GLY A 216 -14.29 -5.99 28.06
C GLY A 216 -15.49 -5.12 28.42
N LEU A 217 -15.97 -5.16 29.67
CA LEU A 217 -17.03 -4.25 30.14
C LEU A 217 -16.47 -2.84 30.38
N THR A 218 -15.27 -2.74 30.93
CA THR A 218 -14.53 -1.49 31.10
C THR A 218 -13.12 -1.61 30.55
N TRP A 219 -12.61 -0.48 30.09
CA TRP A 219 -11.30 -0.36 29.47
C TRP A 219 -10.54 0.78 30.12
N THR A 220 -9.27 0.53 30.45
CA THR A 220 -8.36 1.52 31.04
C THR A 220 -7.16 1.69 30.14
N ALA A 221 -6.78 2.93 29.86
CA ALA A 221 -5.60 3.23 29.06
C ALA A 221 -4.32 2.72 29.74
N LEU A 222 -3.36 2.27 28.94
CA LEU A 222 -2.00 1.96 29.39
C LEU A 222 -1.04 3.01 28.83
N ASP A 223 -0.25 3.63 29.71
CA ASP A 223 0.73 4.66 29.33
C ASP A 223 1.96 4.11 28.59
N ARG A 224 2.17 2.79 28.68
CA ARG A 224 3.28 2.09 28.04
C ARG A 224 2.80 0.82 27.36
N GLU A 225 3.49 0.44 26.31
CA GLU A 225 3.36 -0.85 25.67
C GLU A 225 3.52 -1.97 26.72
N PRO A 226 2.62 -2.97 26.76
CA PRO A 226 2.75 -4.11 27.66
C PRO A 226 4.04 -4.88 27.37
N ASP A 227 4.71 -5.40 28.41
CA ASP A 227 5.94 -6.20 28.23
C ASP A 227 5.69 -7.48 27.39
N SER A 228 4.43 -7.94 27.33
CA SER A 228 3.94 -9.04 26.50
C SER A 228 3.75 -8.66 25.01
N ALA A 229 3.72 -7.36 24.67
CA ALA A 229 3.42 -6.81 23.34
C ALA A 229 4.30 -7.37 22.21
N THR A 230 5.60 -7.52 22.46
CA THR A 230 6.56 -8.09 21.52
C THR A 230 6.28 -9.56 21.12
N ALA A 231 5.45 -10.27 21.89
CA ALA A 231 5.03 -11.65 21.61
C ALA A 231 3.57 -11.75 21.13
N LEU A 232 2.84 -10.63 21.03
CA LEU A 232 1.43 -10.62 20.69
C LEU A 232 1.23 -10.92 19.20
N GLN A 233 0.84 -12.14 18.89
CA GLN A 233 0.18 -12.43 17.62
C GLN A 233 -1.32 -12.26 17.80
N ALA A 234 -1.92 -11.43 16.94
CA ALA A 234 -3.37 -11.33 16.80
C ALA A 234 -3.96 -12.72 16.54
N SER A 235 -4.66 -13.28 17.52
CA SER A 235 -5.31 -14.57 17.35
C SER A 235 -6.55 -14.42 16.47
N ARG A 236 -6.63 -15.22 15.41
CA ARG A 236 -7.80 -15.25 14.52
C ARG A 236 -8.83 -16.30 14.90
N GLN A 237 -8.47 -17.19 15.82
CA GLN A 237 -9.32 -18.27 16.28
C GLN A 237 -8.97 -18.60 17.73
N ASP A 238 -9.99 -18.81 18.55
CA ASP A 238 -9.83 -19.15 19.95
C ASP A 238 -11.04 -19.95 20.44
N CYS A 239 -10.90 -20.65 21.56
CA CYS A 239 -11.90 -21.60 22.04
C CYS A 239 -12.06 -21.58 23.56
N ALA A 240 -13.30 -21.79 24.01
CA ALA A 240 -13.64 -22.19 25.37
C ALA A 240 -14.18 -23.62 25.33
N GLY A 241 -13.41 -24.59 25.80
CA GLY A 241 -13.71 -26.02 25.63
C GLY A 241 -13.93 -26.40 24.15
N SER A 242 -15.12 -26.91 23.81
CA SER A 242 -15.49 -27.24 22.43
C SER A 242 -16.12 -26.10 21.64
N ALA A 243 -16.41 -24.97 22.30
CA ALA A 243 -16.98 -23.78 21.68
C ALA A 243 -15.84 -22.90 21.12
N CYS A 244 -15.64 -22.96 19.81
CA CYS A 244 -14.59 -22.22 19.12
C CYS A 244 -15.18 -21.07 18.30
N TYR A 245 -14.41 -20.00 18.14
CA TYR A 245 -14.75 -18.83 17.35
C TYR A 245 -13.61 -18.49 16.42
N ARG A 246 -13.91 -17.99 15.22
CA ARG A 246 -12.90 -17.46 14.29
C ARG A 246 -13.39 -16.21 13.57
N VAL A 247 -12.47 -15.30 13.28
CA VAL A 247 -12.74 -14.16 12.40
C VAL A 247 -12.67 -14.60 10.94
N VAL A 248 -13.53 -14.03 10.09
CA VAL A 248 -13.49 -14.25 8.64
C VAL A 248 -12.88 -13.03 7.98
N THR A 249 -11.74 -13.22 7.31
CA THR A 249 -11.00 -12.14 6.66
C THR A 249 -11.82 -11.50 5.53
N GLY A 250 -11.74 -10.19 5.39
CA GLY A 250 -12.41 -9.44 4.32
C GLY A 250 -13.81 -8.92 4.68
N GLY A 251 -14.27 -9.10 5.93
CA GLY A 251 -15.51 -8.51 6.39
C GLY A 251 -15.66 -8.48 7.91
N LEU A 252 -16.71 -7.81 8.37
CA LEU A 252 -17.15 -7.81 9.76
C LEU A 252 -17.94 -9.09 10.03
N ARG A 253 -17.22 -10.18 10.30
CA ARG A 253 -17.83 -11.51 10.44
C ARG A 253 -17.04 -12.41 11.39
N VAL A 254 -17.81 -13.11 12.22
CA VAL A 254 -17.33 -14.13 13.16
C VAL A 254 -18.11 -15.41 12.92
N GLU A 255 -17.40 -16.52 12.85
CA GLU A 255 -17.98 -17.86 12.83
C GLU A 255 -17.76 -18.54 14.18
N SER A 256 -18.70 -19.41 14.53
CA SER A 256 -18.61 -20.27 15.71
C SER A 256 -18.69 -21.74 15.32
N SER A 257 -18.07 -22.57 16.15
CA SER A 257 -18.12 -24.01 16.11
C SER A 257 -18.44 -24.53 17.51
N ALA A 258 -19.25 -25.59 17.59
CA ALA A 258 -19.58 -26.28 18.84
C ALA A 258 -18.85 -27.62 19.00
N ASP A 259 -18.12 -28.04 17.96
CA ASP A 259 -17.48 -29.35 17.83
C ASP A 259 -15.95 -29.25 17.74
N GLY A 260 -15.36 -28.22 18.38
CA GLY A 260 -13.91 -28.04 18.42
C GLY A 260 -13.30 -27.58 17.09
N GLY A 261 -14.09 -26.92 16.24
CA GLY A 261 -13.64 -26.35 14.97
C GLY A 261 -13.82 -27.26 13.75
N VAL A 262 -14.63 -28.32 13.85
CA VAL A 262 -14.90 -29.21 12.71
C VAL A 262 -15.94 -28.61 11.78
N THR A 263 -17.07 -28.14 12.33
CA THR A 263 -18.12 -27.43 11.60
C THR A 263 -18.23 -25.99 12.06
N TRP A 264 -18.49 -25.09 11.11
CA TRP A 264 -18.52 -23.66 11.34
C TRP A 264 -19.83 -23.06 10.82
N GLN A 265 -20.41 -22.15 11.61
CA GLN A 265 -21.59 -21.40 11.25
C GLN A 265 -21.41 -19.92 11.61
N THR A 266 -22.04 -19.01 10.87
CA THR A 266 -22.00 -17.59 11.16
C THR A 266 -22.59 -17.31 12.54
N ALA A 267 -21.79 -16.75 13.44
CA ALA A 267 -22.19 -16.34 14.78
C ALA A 267 -22.58 -14.87 14.85
N TRP A 268 -21.94 -14.05 14.02
CA TRP A 268 -22.19 -12.61 13.89
C TRP A 268 -21.69 -12.11 12.54
N GLU A 269 -22.42 -11.20 11.90
CA GLU A 269 -22.03 -10.58 10.64
C GLU A 269 -22.69 -9.20 10.47
N ILE A 270 -21.96 -8.24 9.91
CA ILE A 270 -22.52 -7.03 9.28
C ILE A 270 -22.25 -7.12 7.79
N SER A 271 -23.32 -7.21 7.00
CA SER A 271 -23.22 -7.34 5.54
C SER A 271 -24.33 -6.56 4.83
N GLY A 272 -24.27 -6.53 3.49
CA GLY A 272 -25.30 -5.93 2.64
C GLY A 272 -25.61 -4.47 2.98
N SER A 273 -26.89 -4.17 3.22
CA SER A 273 -27.38 -2.80 3.49
C SER A 273 -26.87 -2.24 4.82
N GLN A 274 -26.63 -3.08 5.83
CA GLN A 274 -26.08 -2.65 7.12
C GLN A 274 -24.63 -2.19 6.95
N LEU A 275 -23.83 -2.93 6.17
CA LEU A 275 -22.47 -2.55 5.85
C LEU A 275 -22.43 -1.24 5.04
N ALA A 276 -23.33 -1.07 4.07
CA ALA A 276 -23.40 0.17 3.29
C ALA A 276 -23.72 1.40 4.16
N LYS A 277 -24.70 1.29 5.08
CA LYS A 277 -25.02 2.36 6.05
C LYS A 277 -23.85 2.66 6.98
N LEU A 278 -23.18 1.61 7.45
CA LEU A 278 -22.05 1.73 8.36
C LEU A 278 -20.88 2.47 7.69
N THR A 279 -20.57 2.08 6.44
CA THR A 279 -19.61 2.77 5.59
C THR A 279 -19.96 4.25 5.46
N GLU A 280 -21.18 4.59 5.05
CA GLU A 280 -21.60 5.99 4.90
C GLU A 280 -21.48 6.79 6.22
N ALA A 281 -21.80 6.16 7.37
CA ALA A 281 -21.68 6.79 8.67
C ALA A 281 -20.23 7.11 9.04
N TYR A 282 -19.29 6.21 8.76
CA TYR A 282 -17.86 6.43 9.00
C TYR A 282 -17.24 7.38 7.97
N GLU A 283 -17.70 7.37 6.71
CA GLU A 283 -17.35 8.36 5.69
C GLU A 283 -17.71 9.78 6.14
N ARG A 284 -18.93 9.98 6.68
CA ARG A 284 -19.36 11.28 7.23
C ARG A 284 -18.50 11.75 8.41
N ARG A 285 -17.92 10.83 9.18
CA ARG A 285 -16.99 11.14 10.28
C ARG A 285 -15.57 11.44 9.78
N GLY A 286 -15.33 11.38 8.46
CA GLY A 286 -14.02 11.61 7.86
C GLY A 286 -13.01 10.51 8.18
N LEU A 287 -13.47 9.32 8.57
CA LEU A 287 -12.61 8.25 9.05
C LEU A 287 -11.95 7.45 7.92
N PHE A 288 -12.56 7.40 6.74
CA PHE A 288 -11.87 6.90 5.55
C PHE A 288 -11.12 8.06 4.91
N GLY A 289 -9.80 7.94 4.81
CA GLY A 289 -8.97 8.92 4.10
C GLY A 289 -9.31 8.97 2.61
N PRO A 290 -8.69 9.87 1.83
CA PRO A 290 -8.89 9.97 0.38
C PRO A 290 -8.53 8.68 -0.40
N THR A 291 -7.90 7.70 0.26
CA THR A 291 -7.51 6.39 -0.28
C THR A 291 -8.11 5.21 0.52
N GLY A 292 -8.94 5.47 1.53
CA GLY A 292 -9.55 4.42 2.34
C GLY A 292 -10.64 3.71 1.55
N GLU A 293 -10.40 2.47 1.15
CA GLU A 293 -11.49 1.62 0.69
C GLU A 293 -12.25 1.11 1.93
N PRO A 294 -13.59 1.22 1.98
CA PRO A 294 -14.39 0.66 3.08
C PRO A 294 -14.11 -0.84 3.29
N THR A 295 -13.81 -1.53 2.19
CA THR A 295 -13.32 -2.91 2.13
C THR A 295 -11.84 -2.99 2.49
N GLY A 296 -11.57 -3.15 3.79
CA GLY A 296 -10.22 -3.30 4.36
C GLY A 296 -10.17 -2.76 5.78
N ASP A 297 -10.91 -1.68 6.01
CA ASP A 297 -10.94 -0.94 7.28
C ASP A 297 -12.09 -1.38 8.20
N LEU A 298 -13.19 -1.90 7.63
CA LEU A 298 -14.32 -2.51 8.34
C LEU A 298 -14.23 -4.03 8.25
N MET A 299 -13.36 -4.63 9.07
CA MET A 299 -13.22 -6.08 9.13
C MET A 299 -12.81 -6.58 10.52
N SER A 300 -13.08 -7.85 10.78
CA SER A 300 -12.65 -8.52 12.01
C SER A 300 -11.20 -9.00 11.87
N PHE A 301 -10.31 -8.54 12.76
CA PHE A 301 -8.87 -8.79 12.73
C PHE A 301 -8.43 -9.89 13.68
N ALA A 302 -8.92 -9.82 14.92
CA ALA A 302 -8.49 -10.69 16.01
C ALA A 302 -9.67 -10.96 16.95
N LEU A 303 -9.58 -12.06 17.70
CA LEU A 303 -10.49 -12.34 18.79
C LEU A 303 -9.80 -13.04 19.96
N VAL A 304 -10.43 -12.97 21.13
CA VAL A 304 -10.09 -13.71 22.34
C VAL A 304 -11.38 -14.28 22.92
N VAL A 305 -11.33 -15.53 23.37
CA VAL A 305 -12.44 -16.23 24.03
C VAL A 305 -12.04 -16.50 25.48
N ARG A 306 -12.81 -15.98 26.42
CA ARG A 306 -12.55 -16.16 27.85
C ARG A 306 -13.65 -16.96 28.52
N GLU A 307 -13.26 -17.99 29.27
CA GLU A 307 -14.18 -18.69 30.16
C GLU A 307 -14.53 -17.82 31.37
N VAL A 308 -15.83 -17.66 31.62
CA VAL A 308 -16.36 -16.83 32.71
C VAL A 308 -17.50 -17.58 33.39
N GLY A 309 -17.25 -18.07 34.61
CA GLY A 309 -18.20 -18.91 35.32
C GLY A 309 -18.50 -20.20 34.56
N ASN A 310 -19.78 -20.44 34.24
CA ASN A 310 -20.23 -21.61 33.48
C ASN A 310 -20.42 -21.32 31.97
N GLY A 311 -19.97 -20.15 31.51
CA GLY A 311 -20.07 -19.75 30.11
C GLY A 311 -18.77 -19.10 29.63
N HIS A 312 -18.86 -18.33 28.56
CA HIS A 312 -17.71 -17.66 27.97
C HIS A 312 -18.08 -16.33 27.31
N VAL A 313 -17.12 -15.42 27.31
CA VAL A 313 -17.17 -14.13 26.63
C VAL A 313 -16.30 -14.20 25.39
N VAL A 314 -16.72 -13.53 24.32
CA VAL A 314 -15.91 -13.37 23.11
C VAL A 314 -15.67 -11.89 22.89
N LEU A 315 -14.41 -11.49 22.76
CA LEU A 315 -14.04 -10.13 22.37
C LEU A 315 -13.41 -10.18 20.99
N VAL A 316 -13.79 -9.25 20.13
CA VAL A 316 -13.36 -9.19 18.73
C VAL A 316 -12.91 -7.78 18.40
N ALA A 317 -11.74 -7.69 17.79
CA ALA A 317 -11.16 -6.47 17.25
C ALA A 317 -11.68 -6.30 15.82
N ASN A 318 -12.66 -5.42 15.64
CA ASN A 318 -13.37 -5.17 14.38
C ASN A 318 -12.83 -3.96 13.61
N GLY A 319 -11.51 -3.72 13.70
CA GLY A 319 -10.86 -2.66 12.98
C GLY A 319 -11.44 -1.30 13.37
N ARG A 320 -11.88 -0.53 12.38
CA ARG A 320 -12.51 0.78 12.62
C ARG A 320 -13.85 0.73 13.31
N ASP A 321 -14.54 -0.41 13.26
CA ASP A 321 -15.76 -0.57 14.04
C ASP A 321 -15.50 -0.77 15.55
N GLY A 322 -14.22 -0.90 15.90
CA GLY A 322 -13.74 -0.96 17.27
C GLY A 322 -13.93 -2.34 17.87
N ILE A 323 -14.49 -2.40 19.08
CA ILE A 323 -14.58 -3.63 19.86
C ILE A 323 -15.99 -4.20 19.76
N LEU A 324 -16.09 -5.49 19.46
CA LEU A 324 -17.32 -6.26 19.54
C LEU A 324 -17.21 -7.27 20.69
N ARG A 325 -18.27 -7.36 21.49
CA ARG A 325 -18.34 -8.26 22.64
C ARG A 325 -19.54 -9.19 22.53
N ARG A 326 -19.33 -10.49 22.75
CA ARG A 326 -20.38 -11.46 23.07
C ARG A 326 -20.38 -11.71 24.57
N GLY A 327 -21.49 -11.41 25.26
CA GLY A 327 -21.64 -11.75 26.67
C GLY A 327 -21.78 -13.26 26.91
N ALA A 328 -21.66 -13.68 28.17
CA ALA A 328 -21.93 -15.06 28.59
C ALA A 328 -23.40 -15.48 28.37
N ASP A 329 -24.30 -14.50 28.26
CA ASP A 329 -25.70 -14.65 27.85
C ASP A 329 -25.89 -14.90 26.33
N GLY A 330 -24.79 -14.80 25.58
CA GLY A 330 -24.76 -14.98 24.13
C GLY A 330 -25.14 -13.76 23.30
N GLN A 331 -25.42 -12.61 23.94
CA GLN A 331 -25.76 -11.39 23.22
C GLN A 331 -24.51 -10.70 22.67
N TRP A 332 -24.58 -10.26 21.41
CA TRP A 332 -23.53 -9.50 20.75
C TRP A 332 -23.79 -8.00 20.89
N THR A 333 -22.79 -7.25 21.34
CA THR A 333 -22.85 -5.79 21.49
C THR A 333 -21.60 -5.16 20.90
N ARG A 334 -21.79 -4.19 20.00
CA ARG A 334 -20.70 -3.34 19.49
C ARG A 334 -20.44 -2.27 20.55
N LEU A 335 -19.24 -2.30 21.12
CA LEU A 335 -18.83 -1.36 22.16
C LEU A 335 -18.27 -0.06 21.55
N GLY A 336 -17.73 -0.15 20.32
CA GLY A 336 -17.26 1.00 19.55
C GLY A 336 -15.75 1.18 19.58
N SER A 337 -15.28 2.32 19.07
CA SER A 337 -13.87 2.59 18.80
C SER A 337 -13.18 3.22 20.00
N TRP A 338 -12.01 2.71 20.35
CA TRP A 338 -11.18 3.28 21.42
C TRP A 338 -10.30 4.39 20.87
N GLN A 339 -10.32 5.57 21.48
CA GLN A 339 -9.51 6.71 21.07
C GLN A 339 -9.22 7.63 22.26
N GLY A 340 -7.95 7.96 22.47
CA GLY A 340 -7.54 8.97 23.46
C GLY A 340 -7.94 8.59 24.90
N GLY A 341 -7.95 7.30 25.22
CA GLY A 341 -8.33 6.79 26.53
C GLY A 341 -9.83 6.67 26.78
N VAL A 342 -10.67 6.88 25.75
CA VAL A 342 -12.13 6.81 25.85
C VAL A 342 -12.69 5.87 24.78
N LEU A 343 -13.76 5.16 25.12
CA LEU A 343 -14.51 4.35 24.17
C LEU A 343 -15.63 5.16 23.54
N GLU A 344 -15.51 5.45 22.24
CA GLU A 344 -16.54 6.13 21.48
C GLU A 344 -17.60 5.15 20.95
N PRO A 345 -18.89 5.46 21.09
CA PRO A 345 -19.95 4.56 20.67
C PRO A 345 -19.97 4.38 19.14
N PRO A 346 -20.27 3.16 18.66
CA PRO A 346 -20.32 2.88 17.25
C PRO A 346 -21.53 3.54 16.60
N PRO A 347 -21.49 3.87 15.30
CA PRO A 347 -22.66 4.33 14.56
C PRO A 347 -23.81 3.32 14.62
N ALA A 348 -25.04 3.82 14.70
CA ALA A 348 -26.23 2.98 14.62
C ALA A 348 -26.36 2.30 13.24
N LEU A 349 -26.90 1.09 13.22
CA LEU A 349 -27.18 0.33 11.97
C LEU A 349 -28.61 0.51 11.46
N ALA A 350 -29.45 1.25 12.19
CA ALA A 350 -30.87 1.49 11.92
C ALA A 350 -31.06 2.81 11.15
#